data_AF-A0A562VP21-F1
#
_entry.id   AF-A0A562VP21-F1
#
_cell.length_a   1.000
_cell.length_b   1.000
_cell.length_c   1.000
_cell.angle_alpha   90.00
_cell.angle_beta   90.00
_cell.angle_gamma   90.00
#
_symmetry.space_group_name_H-M   'P 1'
#
loop_
_entity.id
_entity.type
_entity.pdbx_description
1 polymer ?
#
loop_
_entity_poly.entity_id
_entity_poly.type
_entity_poly.pdbx_seq_one_letter_code
_entity_poly.pdbx_strand_id
1 'polypeptide(L)'
;MMRARKFVSALLVRGVLLLLALSVGLPGWSVVAEAASITASPTGDGVYAIQGIGFSGVSGLDVTVTYDSSTLGNPRVVQGTLLANALFAANPNVPGVIRIGALSTSGFSGTGVIAAITFDKKAGAAGSLTGLTASLINSSGAPLAVTTSYSNAPATYASQTVQTDTTAPGTPTPTTPSIPITTGAGGSGATGIAGTSTGGSVYLGTVSMPGDAATSQPEKKAEYKAETQKADQQPLPNQEAVDEQARDRGKAEPEEKKAPVEKKDIVYPSVSEKIRTSSEKLTMEKLLALFELSTELPYSQAPGVVLSDGKTSVRLTVRLGESGKETPSFALKHAKLLSLQQGEGGEWLIEALPALNTNEAALTVSLEASSIRIPLTVAQPLNARSLGDLKVLSERTFPLFLTERGTKEAPRYDLNGDGKRDYLDDYIFAANYLAGGGRAPLPDRLPAPAAPAVPKKP
;
A
#
# COMPACT_ATOMS: atom_id res chain seq x y z
N MET A 1 80.73 -40.33 28.48
CA MET A 1 79.66 -40.62 27.51
C MET A 1 78.56 -39.57 27.66
N MET A 2 78.73 -38.46 26.95
CA MET A 2 77.81 -37.33 26.85
C MET A 2 77.86 -36.90 25.38
N ARG A 3 76.75 -36.37 24.87
CA ARG A 3 76.48 -35.89 23.49
C ARG A 3 75.74 -36.91 22.61
N ALA A 4 74.41 -36.81 22.59
CA ALA A 4 73.58 -37.02 21.39
C ALA A 4 72.08 -36.83 21.69
N ARG A 5 71.66 -35.66 22.20
CA ARG A 5 70.22 -35.31 22.29
C ARG A 5 69.98 -33.79 22.15
N LYS A 6 70.36 -33.20 21.02
CA LYS A 6 70.00 -31.79 20.69
C LYS A 6 69.85 -31.55 19.18
N PHE A 7 69.20 -32.45 18.42
CA PHE A 7 69.05 -32.23 16.96
C PHE A 7 67.71 -32.60 16.33
N VAL A 8 66.63 -32.82 17.10
CA VAL A 8 65.31 -33.14 16.51
C VAL A 8 64.28 -32.00 16.62
N SER A 9 64.49 -30.99 17.46
CA SER A 9 63.51 -29.89 17.64
C SER A 9 63.67 -28.69 16.68
N ALA A 10 64.57 -28.74 15.70
CA ALA A 10 64.80 -27.62 14.78
C ALA A 10 64.16 -27.78 13.39
N LEU A 11 63.63 -28.96 13.05
CA LEU A 11 63.06 -29.23 11.73
C LEU A 11 61.53 -29.12 11.65
N LEU A 12 60.84 -29.11 12.80
CA LEU A 12 59.37 -29.03 12.85
C LEU A 12 58.83 -27.59 12.92
N VAL A 13 59.68 -26.61 13.24
CA VAL A 13 59.29 -25.18 13.31
C VAL A 13 59.44 -24.46 11.96
N ARG A 14 60.20 -25.03 11.01
CA ARG A 14 60.37 -24.44 9.66
C ARG A 14 59.33 -24.88 8.63
N GLY A 15 58.58 -25.97 8.89
CA GLY A 15 57.47 -26.41 8.01
C GLY A 15 56.16 -25.64 8.22
N VAL A 16 55.92 -25.12 9.43
CA VAL A 16 54.70 -24.38 9.77
C VAL A 16 54.80 -22.91 9.36
N LEU A 17 56.00 -22.36 9.25
CA LEU A 17 56.20 -20.96 8.82
C LEU A 17 56.11 -20.77 7.29
N LEU A 18 56.21 -21.84 6.50
CA LEU A 18 56.08 -21.76 5.04
C LEU A 18 54.63 -21.96 4.54
N LEU A 19 53.73 -22.48 5.38
CA LEU A 19 52.30 -22.57 5.07
C LEU A 19 51.51 -21.32 5.50
N LEU A 20 52.14 -20.41 6.26
CA LEU A 20 51.54 -19.13 6.68
C LEU A 20 51.90 -17.96 5.74
N ALA A 21 52.78 -18.19 4.75
CA ALA A 21 53.21 -17.18 3.77
C ALA A 21 52.54 -17.33 2.40
N LEU A 22 51.64 -18.30 2.23
CA LEU A 22 50.89 -18.56 0.99
C LEU A 22 49.38 -18.27 1.15
N SER A 23 49.06 -17.21 1.89
CA SER A 23 47.68 -16.68 2.04
C SER A 23 47.59 -15.20 1.66
N VAL A 24 48.63 -14.64 1.05
CA VAL A 24 48.66 -13.26 0.56
C VAL A 24 48.47 -13.27 -0.95
N GLY A 25 47.25 -12.99 -1.42
CA GLY A 25 47.01 -12.70 -2.83
C GLY A 25 45.94 -13.55 -3.53
N LEU A 26 44.89 -14.00 -2.84
CA LEU A 26 43.64 -14.22 -3.55
C LEU A 26 43.11 -12.82 -3.93
N PRO A 27 43.04 -12.45 -5.22
CA PRO A 27 42.39 -11.21 -5.61
C PRO A 27 40.97 -11.30 -5.08
N GLY A 28 40.65 -10.47 -4.08
CA GLY A 28 39.30 -10.36 -3.56
C GLY A 28 38.42 -9.99 -4.74
N TRP A 29 37.69 -10.98 -5.27
CA TRP A 29 36.61 -10.76 -6.21
C TRP A 29 35.59 -9.93 -5.46
N SER A 30 35.74 -8.62 -5.54
CA SER A 30 34.74 -7.68 -5.12
C SER A 30 33.58 -7.94 -6.06
N VAL A 31 32.61 -8.71 -5.58
CA VAL A 31 31.35 -8.92 -6.29
C VAL A 31 30.74 -7.53 -6.34
N VAL A 32 30.80 -6.89 -7.51
CA VAL A 32 30.12 -5.62 -7.74
C VAL A 32 28.64 -5.98 -7.73
N ALA A 33 28.01 -5.83 -6.57
CA ALA A 33 26.57 -5.95 -6.47
C ALA A 33 25.97 -4.85 -7.34
N GLU A 34 25.32 -5.24 -8.43
CA GLU A 34 24.61 -4.30 -9.30
C GLU A 34 23.53 -3.61 -8.46
N ALA A 35 23.63 -2.29 -8.33
CA ALA A 35 22.71 -1.52 -7.51
C ALA A 35 21.31 -1.54 -8.14
N ALA A 36 20.28 -1.69 -7.32
CA ALA A 36 18.91 -1.58 -7.78
C ALA A 36 18.69 -0.21 -8.46
N SER A 37 17.91 -0.17 -9.53
CA SER A 37 17.54 1.10 -10.18
C SER A 37 16.03 1.21 -10.32
N ILE A 38 15.53 2.44 -10.22
CA ILE A 38 14.13 2.77 -10.45
C ILE A 38 14.06 3.82 -11.55
N THR A 39 13.33 3.51 -12.62
CA THR A 39 13.18 4.38 -13.78
C THR A 39 11.73 4.77 -13.99
N ALA A 40 11.49 6.02 -14.37
CA ALA A 40 10.18 6.48 -14.82
C ALA A 40 10.25 6.82 -16.30
N SER A 41 9.44 6.16 -17.13
CA SER A 41 9.43 6.34 -18.59
C SER A 41 8.01 6.44 -19.12
N PRO A 42 7.74 7.30 -20.13
CA PRO A 42 6.43 7.38 -20.73
C PRO A 42 6.14 6.13 -21.55
N THR A 43 4.98 5.54 -21.34
CA THR A 43 4.48 4.37 -22.10
C THR A 43 3.34 4.72 -23.05
N GLY A 44 2.77 5.91 -22.89
CA GLY A 44 1.69 6.43 -23.72
C GLY A 44 1.44 7.90 -23.44
N ASP A 45 0.37 8.44 -24.01
CA ASP A 45 0.02 9.84 -23.84
C ASP A 45 -0.44 10.15 -22.40
N GLY A 46 0.44 10.77 -21.61
CA GLY A 46 0.17 11.06 -20.20
C GLY A 46 0.26 9.84 -19.29
N VAL A 47 0.82 8.73 -19.78
CA VAL A 47 1.01 7.49 -19.01
C VAL A 47 2.49 7.25 -18.79
N TYR A 48 2.89 7.07 -17.54
CA TYR A 48 4.25 6.77 -17.12
C TYR A 48 4.28 5.43 -16.39
N ALA A 49 5.23 4.56 -16.78
CA ALA A 49 5.55 3.37 -16.01
C ALA A 49 6.75 3.66 -15.11
N ILE A 50 6.60 3.33 -13.83
CA ILE A 50 7.67 3.28 -12.85
C ILE A 50 8.18 1.85 -12.81
N GLN A 51 9.41 1.61 -13.24
CA GLN A 51 10.03 0.28 -13.32
C GLN A 51 11.14 0.15 -12.27
N GLY A 52 11.18 -0.99 -11.58
CA GLY A 52 12.31 -1.40 -10.76
C GLY A 52 13.16 -2.42 -11.51
N ILE A 53 14.48 -2.27 -11.48
CA ILE A 53 15.43 -3.16 -12.13
C ILE A 53 16.44 -3.64 -11.08
N GLY A 54 16.68 -4.95 -11.04
CA GLY A 54 17.69 -5.54 -10.16
C GLY A 54 17.34 -5.48 -8.68
N PHE A 55 16.05 -5.56 -8.32
CA PHE A 55 15.67 -5.66 -6.92
C PHE A 55 16.19 -6.98 -6.33
N SER A 56 16.71 -6.92 -5.12
CA SER A 56 17.22 -8.10 -4.40
C SER A 56 16.89 -7.94 -2.93
N GLY A 57 15.87 -8.66 -2.46
CA GLY A 57 15.47 -8.66 -1.05
C GLY A 57 14.91 -7.33 -0.55
N VAL A 58 14.33 -6.50 -1.44
CA VAL A 58 13.74 -5.21 -1.07
C VAL A 58 12.44 -5.49 -0.29
N SER A 59 12.35 -5.12 0.98
CA SER A 59 11.13 -5.33 1.79
C SER A 59 10.29 -4.08 1.96
N GLY A 60 10.86 -2.90 1.69
CA GLY A 60 10.13 -1.65 1.68
C GLY A 60 10.64 -0.71 0.61
N LEU A 61 9.71 0.07 0.07
CA LEU A 61 9.93 1.03 -1.00
C LEU A 61 9.12 2.30 -0.72
N ASP A 62 9.78 3.46 -0.78
CA ASP A 62 9.16 4.80 -0.82
C ASP A 62 9.67 5.51 -2.07
N VAL A 63 8.78 5.78 -3.02
CA VAL A 63 9.07 6.48 -4.27
C VAL A 63 8.30 7.79 -4.28
N THR A 64 9.01 8.88 -4.52
CA THR A 64 8.41 10.20 -4.73
C THR A 64 8.63 10.60 -6.18
N VAL A 65 7.52 10.84 -6.89
CA VAL A 65 7.49 11.34 -8.26
C VAL A 65 7.04 12.80 -8.20
N THR A 66 7.82 13.71 -8.79
CA THR A 66 7.40 15.10 -8.95
C THR A 66 7.06 15.35 -10.42
N TYR A 67 6.02 16.16 -10.65
CA TYR A 67 5.52 16.44 -11.98
C TYR A 67 5.06 17.89 -12.08
N ASP A 68 4.95 18.40 -13.30
CA ASP A 68 4.45 19.75 -13.54
C ASP A 68 2.91 19.77 -13.49
N SER A 69 2.34 20.24 -12.38
CA SER A 69 0.90 20.34 -12.19
C SER A 69 0.22 21.41 -13.06
N SER A 70 0.99 22.27 -13.73
CA SER A 70 0.45 23.23 -14.70
C SER A 70 0.09 22.56 -16.03
N THR A 71 0.70 21.41 -16.33
CA THR A 71 0.54 20.69 -17.60
C THR A 71 -0.10 19.30 -17.44
N LEU A 72 0.05 18.66 -16.27
CA LEU A 72 -0.56 17.38 -15.92
C LEU A 72 -1.52 17.54 -14.72
N GLY A 73 -2.65 16.84 -14.76
CA GLY A 73 -3.68 16.83 -13.70
C GLY A 73 -4.22 15.44 -13.40
N ASN A 74 -5.04 15.34 -12.34
CA ASN A 74 -5.78 14.13 -11.95
C ASN A 74 -4.96 12.81 -12.02
N PRO A 75 -3.80 12.73 -11.34
CA PRO A 75 -3.00 11.53 -11.39
C PRO A 75 -3.76 10.31 -10.85
N ARG A 76 -3.64 9.19 -11.55
CA ARG A 76 -4.20 7.89 -11.17
C ARG A 76 -3.05 6.90 -11.10
N VAL A 77 -2.86 6.27 -9.95
CA VAL A 77 -1.77 5.32 -9.71
C VAL A 77 -2.34 3.92 -9.62
N VAL A 78 -1.82 3.02 -10.44
CA VAL A 78 -2.15 1.58 -10.45
C VAL A 78 -0.91 0.80 -10.02
N GLN A 79 -1.09 -0.15 -9.10
CA GLN A 79 -0.04 -1.03 -8.64
C GLN A 79 0.50 -1.90 -9.79
N GLY A 80 1.82 -1.99 -9.89
CA GLY A 80 2.50 -2.82 -10.89
C GLY A 80 2.72 -4.26 -10.43
N THR A 81 3.04 -5.13 -11.37
CA THR A 81 3.19 -6.57 -11.15
C THR A 81 4.38 -6.95 -10.27
N LEU A 82 5.45 -6.15 -10.24
CA LEU A 82 6.60 -6.39 -9.35
C LEU A 82 6.19 -6.36 -7.86
N LEU A 83 5.10 -5.64 -7.57
CA LEU A 83 4.57 -5.45 -6.24
C LEU A 83 3.29 -6.25 -5.98
N ALA A 84 2.91 -7.23 -6.80
CA ALA A 84 1.60 -7.90 -6.73
C ALA A 84 1.21 -8.42 -5.32
N ASN A 85 2.20 -8.81 -4.50
CA ASN A 85 2.00 -9.32 -3.14
C ASN A 85 2.37 -8.29 -2.05
N ALA A 86 2.55 -7.02 -2.41
CA ALA A 86 2.89 -5.94 -1.50
C ALA A 86 1.64 -5.29 -0.90
N LEU A 87 1.77 -4.79 0.32
CA LEU A 87 0.91 -3.71 0.78
C LEU A 87 1.30 -2.43 0.05
N PHE A 88 0.46 -2.00 -0.89
CA PHE A 88 0.70 -0.84 -1.75
C PHE A 88 -0.21 0.34 -1.35
N ALA A 89 0.37 1.54 -1.31
CA ALA A 89 -0.37 2.78 -1.12
C ALA A 89 0.23 3.90 -1.96
N ALA A 90 -0.61 4.80 -2.46
CA ALA A 90 -0.17 6.01 -3.16
C ALA A 90 -1.00 7.22 -2.73
N ASN A 91 -0.39 8.40 -2.76
CA ASN A 91 -1.07 9.67 -2.54
C ASN A 91 -1.06 10.53 -3.81
N PRO A 92 -2.01 10.32 -4.74
CA PRO A 92 -2.12 11.12 -5.95
C PRO A 92 -2.73 12.51 -5.71
N ASN A 93 -3.32 12.78 -4.54
CA ASN A 93 -4.16 13.95 -4.33
C ASN A 93 -3.39 15.24 -4.04
N VAL A 94 -2.05 15.21 -4.08
CA VAL A 94 -1.19 16.39 -3.87
C VAL A 94 -0.70 16.89 -5.23
N PRO A 95 -1.14 18.08 -5.69
CA PRO A 95 -0.66 18.63 -6.96
C PRO A 95 0.86 18.73 -7.01
N GLY A 96 1.44 18.17 -8.06
CA GLY A 96 2.88 18.22 -8.36
C GLY A 96 3.73 17.15 -7.66
N VAL A 97 3.17 16.38 -6.73
CA VAL A 97 3.90 15.34 -5.98
C VAL A 97 3.05 14.10 -5.79
N ILE A 98 3.57 12.93 -6.18
CA ILE A 98 2.97 11.62 -5.90
C ILE A 98 3.96 10.85 -5.03
N ARG A 99 3.50 10.40 -3.86
CA ARG A 99 4.26 9.46 -3.03
C ARG A 99 3.65 8.07 -3.14
N ILE A 100 4.50 7.08 -3.36
CA ILE A 100 4.16 5.67 -3.52
C ILE A 100 4.94 4.89 -2.48
N GLY A 101 4.22 4.19 -1.60
CA GLY A 101 4.78 3.31 -0.60
C GLY A 101 4.41 1.86 -0.89
N ALA A 102 5.36 0.95 -0.75
CA ALA A 102 5.11 -0.48 -0.79
C ALA A 102 5.90 -1.23 0.28
N LEU A 103 5.26 -2.21 0.93
CA LEU A 103 5.88 -3.05 1.94
C LEU A 103 5.58 -4.53 1.65
N SER A 104 6.57 -5.39 1.81
CA SER A 104 6.42 -6.85 1.73
C SER A 104 7.30 -7.55 2.74
N THR A 105 6.75 -8.60 3.34
CA THR A 105 7.45 -9.47 4.28
C THR A 105 8.30 -10.54 3.59
N SER A 106 8.02 -10.88 2.34
CA SER A 106 8.83 -11.83 1.56
C SER A 106 10.01 -11.16 0.84
N GLY A 107 10.02 -9.84 0.82
CA GLY A 107 10.85 -9.05 -0.09
C GLY A 107 10.36 -9.12 -1.54
N PHE A 108 10.84 -8.17 -2.33
CA PHE A 108 10.72 -8.08 -3.77
C PHE A 108 12.11 -8.34 -4.35
N SER A 109 12.16 -9.18 -5.39
CA SER A 109 13.37 -9.44 -6.16
C SER A 109 13.03 -9.49 -7.64
N GLY A 110 13.97 -9.09 -8.50
CA GLY A 110 13.82 -9.09 -9.94
C GLY A 110 13.61 -7.71 -10.57
N THR A 111 13.08 -7.71 -11.78
CA THR A 111 12.86 -6.52 -12.61
C THR A 111 11.41 -6.49 -13.06
N GLY A 112 10.74 -5.34 -12.97
CA GLY A 112 9.34 -5.22 -13.38
C GLY A 112 8.72 -3.85 -13.07
N VAL A 113 7.43 -3.71 -13.40
CA VAL A 113 6.68 -2.48 -13.14
C VAL A 113 6.31 -2.39 -11.66
N ILE A 114 6.70 -1.30 -11.02
CA ILE A 114 6.34 -0.92 -9.64
C ILE A 114 4.94 -0.30 -9.62
N ALA A 115 4.70 0.66 -10.52
CA ALA A 115 3.42 1.35 -10.64
C ALA A 115 3.25 1.94 -12.04
N ALA A 116 2.01 2.08 -12.49
CA ALA A 116 1.64 2.88 -13.65
C ALA A 116 0.93 4.15 -13.17
N ILE A 117 1.34 5.30 -13.68
CA ILE A 117 0.76 6.60 -13.36
C ILE A 117 0.15 7.18 -14.63
N THR A 118 -1.15 7.44 -14.59
CA THR A 118 -1.89 8.08 -15.68
C THR A 118 -2.30 9.48 -15.27
N PHE A 119 -2.03 10.46 -16.11
CA PHE A 119 -2.40 11.86 -15.92
C PHE A 119 -3.38 12.31 -17.00
N ASP A 120 -4.23 13.26 -16.65
CA ASP A 120 -4.99 14.04 -17.62
C ASP A 120 -4.11 15.20 -18.09
N LYS A 121 -3.86 15.29 -19.40
CA LYS A 121 -3.11 16.40 -19.97
C LYS A 121 -3.97 17.65 -20.08
N LYS A 122 -3.41 18.79 -19.67
CA LYS A 122 -4.01 20.10 -19.94
C LYS A 122 -3.72 20.49 -21.40
N ALA A 123 -4.70 21.15 -22.03
CA ALA A 123 -4.67 21.44 -23.47
C ALA A 123 -3.37 22.15 -23.89
N GLY A 124 -2.73 21.64 -24.96
CA GLY A 124 -1.56 22.27 -25.58
C GLY A 124 -0.23 22.04 -24.86
N ALA A 125 -0.16 21.23 -23.81
CA ALA A 125 1.06 21.02 -23.04
C ALA A 125 1.67 19.61 -23.23
N ALA A 126 2.99 19.58 -23.48
CA ALA A 126 3.79 18.37 -23.33
C ALA A 126 4.03 18.12 -21.82
N GLY A 127 3.03 17.55 -21.16
CA GLY A 127 3.12 17.23 -19.73
C GLY A 127 4.38 16.42 -19.41
N SER A 128 5.04 16.77 -18.30
CA SER A 128 6.39 16.28 -17.98
C SER A 128 6.54 15.94 -16.49
N LEU A 129 7.31 14.88 -16.21
CA LEU A 129 7.88 14.63 -14.90
C LEU A 129 9.05 15.59 -14.65
N THR A 130 9.17 16.07 -13.42
CA THR A 130 10.21 17.01 -12.99
C THR A 130 11.23 16.38 -12.05
N GLY A 131 10.99 15.17 -11.56
CA GLY A 131 11.87 14.49 -10.61
C GLY A 131 11.39 13.11 -10.19
N LEU A 132 12.35 12.30 -9.74
CA LEU A 132 12.12 10.96 -9.20
C LEU A 132 13.16 10.67 -8.12
N THR A 133 12.70 10.40 -6.90
CA THR A 133 13.54 9.98 -5.78
C THR A 133 12.98 8.72 -5.15
N ALA A 134 13.84 7.86 -4.62
CA ALA A 134 13.41 6.62 -3.99
C ALA A 134 14.27 6.25 -2.78
N SER A 135 13.68 5.54 -1.84
CA SER A 135 14.35 4.87 -0.73
C SER A 135 13.90 3.41 -0.69
N LEU A 136 14.88 2.51 -0.56
CA LEU A 136 14.65 1.07 -0.46
C LEU A 136 15.19 0.59 0.88
N ILE A 137 14.49 -0.36 1.50
CA ILE A 137 14.96 -1.07 2.69
C ILE A 137 14.83 -2.58 2.50
N ASN A 138 15.71 -3.34 3.12
CA ASN A 138 15.62 -4.81 3.17
C ASN A 138 14.76 -5.30 4.35
N SER A 139 14.67 -6.61 4.54
CA SER A 139 13.87 -7.23 5.62
C SER A 139 14.39 -6.93 7.03
N SER A 140 15.66 -6.53 7.17
CA SER A 140 16.23 -6.05 8.44
C SER A 140 16.07 -4.54 8.65
N GLY A 141 15.35 -3.85 7.74
CA GLY A 141 15.19 -2.40 7.77
C GLY A 141 16.44 -1.61 7.38
N ALA A 142 17.49 -2.27 6.90
CA ALA A 142 18.70 -1.61 6.44
C ALA A 142 18.46 -0.98 5.06
N PRO A 143 18.96 0.26 4.82
CA PRO A 143 18.80 0.93 3.54
C PRO A 143 19.56 0.18 2.43
N LEU A 144 18.93 0.03 1.27
CA LEU A 144 19.53 -0.51 0.06
C LEU A 144 19.90 0.64 -0.88
N ALA A 145 21.07 0.53 -1.52
CA ALA A 145 21.48 1.49 -2.54
C ALA A 145 20.54 1.43 -3.74
N VAL A 146 20.04 2.59 -4.17
CA VAL A 146 19.14 2.71 -5.31
C VAL A 146 19.55 3.90 -6.17
N THR A 147 19.52 3.73 -7.49
CA THR A 147 19.67 4.81 -8.45
C THR A 147 18.31 5.15 -9.06
N THR A 148 18.01 6.44 -9.22
CA THR A 148 16.76 6.88 -9.85
C THR A 148 17.03 7.65 -11.14
N SER A 149 16.20 7.43 -12.15
CA SER A 149 16.21 8.22 -13.38
C SER A 149 14.81 8.36 -13.94
N TYR A 150 14.55 9.43 -14.68
CA TYR A 150 13.28 9.61 -15.37
C TYR A 150 13.52 10.17 -16.77
N SER A 151 12.61 9.87 -17.69
CA SER A 151 12.60 10.39 -19.05
C SER A 151 11.23 10.98 -19.36
N ASN A 152 11.19 12.06 -20.12
CA ASN A 152 9.97 12.61 -20.74
C ASN A 152 9.95 12.37 -22.25
N ALA A 153 11.02 11.82 -22.83
CA ALA A 153 11.05 11.49 -24.24
C ALA A 153 10.08 10.33 -24.49
N PRO A 154 9.11 10.46 -25.41
CA PRO A 154 8.27 9.33 -25.79
C PRO A 154 9.17 8.16 -26.16
N ALA A 155 8.83 6.96 -25.70
CA ALA A 155 9.55 5.78 -26.12
C ALA A 155 9.52 5.74 -27.66
N THR A 156 10.65 6.04 -28.30
CA THR A 156 10.85 5.71 -29.70
C THR A 156 10.89 4.21 -29.73
N TYR A 157 9.72 3.59 -29.92
CA TYR A 157 9.63 2.21 -30.35
C TYR A 157 10.36 2.18 -31.69
N ALA A 158 11.65 1.88 -31.67
CA ALA A 158 12.32 1.42 -32.85
C ALA A 158 11.55 0.16 -33.23
N SER A 159 10.69 0.27 -34.25
CA SER A 159 10.08 -0.87 -34.90
C SER A 159 11.25 -1.79 -35.23
N GLN A 160 11.43 -2.85 -34.44
CA GLN A 160 12.28 -3.95 -34.86
C GLN A 160 11.58 -4.50 -36.09
N THR A 161 12.02 -4.05 -37.26
CA THR A 161 11.74 -4.72 -38.51
C THR A 161 12.27 -6.13 -38.31
N VAL A 162 11.34 -7.08 -38.14
CA VAL A 162 11.63 -8.50 -38.26
C VAL A 162 12.31 -8.67 -39.60
N GLN A 163 13.61 -8.89 -39.55
CA GLN A 163 14.43 -9.21 -40.70
C GLN A 163 14.03 -10.62 -41.12
N THR A 164 13.02 -10.73 -41.97
CA THR A 164 12.77 -11.97 -42.71
C THR A 164 13.92 -12.13 -43.70
N ASP A 165 14.82 -13.05 -43.36
CA ASP A 165 15.81 -13.60 -44.28
C ASP A 165 15.08 -14.23 -45.47
N THR A 166 15.10 -13.53 -46.60
CA THR A 166 14.81 -14.13 -47.91
C THR A 166 16.04 -13.91 -48.79
N THR A 167 16.90 -14.91 -48.81
CA THR A 167 17.99 -15.06 -49.77
C THR A 167 17.44 -15.23 -51.19
N ALA A 168 17.71 -14.28 -52.10
CA ALA A 168 18.07 -14.55 -53.49
C ALA A 168 18.70 -13.30 -54.17
N PRO A 169 19.65 -13.47 -55.11
CA PRO A 169 20.61 -12.45 -55.52
C PRO A 169 20.25 -11.72 -56.82
N GLY A 170 20.63 -10.44 -56.93
CA GLY A 170 20.60 -9.68 -58.18
C GLY A 170 20.99 -8.19 -58.05
N THR A 171 22.26 -7.91 -58.33
CA THR A 171 22.95 -6.60 -58.49
C THR A 171 22.51 -5.83 -59.77
N PRO A 172 23.00 -4.61 -60.12
CA PRO A 172 23.21 -3.36 -59.36
C PRO A 172 22.69 -2.06 -60.07
N THR A 173 22.87 -0.92 -59.38
CA THR A 173 23.27 0.45 -59.89
C THR A 173 22.19 1.51 -60.25
N PRO A 174 22.53 2.84 -60.31
CA PRO A 174 22.22 3.82 -59.25
C PRO A 174 21.44 5.05 -59.78
N THR A 175 21.06 5.99 -58.91
CA THR A 175 21.11 7.45 -59.20
C THR A 175 20.74 8.31 -57.99
N THR A 176 21.65 9.21 -57.63
CA THR A 176 21.45 10.42 -56.82
C THR A 176 20.61 11.44 -57.61
N PRO A 177 19.86 12.36 -56.96
CA PRO A 177 20.40 13.70 -56.79
C PRO A 177 20.04 14.41 -55.48
N SER A 178 20.92 15.36 -55.16
CA SER A 178 21.02 16.24 -54.00
C SER A 178 19.98 17.36 -53.96
N ILE A 179 19.66 17.87 -52.76
CA ILE A 179 19.06 19.20 -52.53
C ILE A 179 19.75 19.85 -51.31
N PRO A 180 20.11 21.14 -51.34
CA PRO A 180 20.89 21.80 -50.30
C PRO A 180 20.02 22.28 -49.14
N ILE A 181 20.53 22.22 -47.90
CA ILE A 181 19.93 22.90 -46.76
C ILE A 181 20.93 23.89 -46.17
N THR A 182 20.41 25.10 -46.06
CA THR A 182 21.03 26.38 -45.74
C THR A 182 21.47 26.46 -44.28
N THR A 183 22.68 26.98 -44.07
CA THR A 183 23.23 27.41 -42.79
C THR A 183 22.65 28.76 -42.36
N GLY A 184 22.18 28.84 -41.12
CA GLY A 184 21.79 30.08 -40.45
C GLY A 184 22.40 30.14 -39.05
N ALA A 185 23.37 31.03 -38.87
CA ALA A 185 24.09 31.30 -37.64
C ALA A 185 23.51 32.52 -36.90
N GLY A 186 23.68 32.54 -35.58
CA GLY A 186 23.47 33.68 -34.67
C GLY A 186 22.52 33.30 -33.52
N GLY A 187 22.84 33.43 -32.24
CA GLY A 187 23.99 33.99 -31.53
C GLY A 187 23.54 34.42 -30.12
N SER A 188 24.44 34.34 -29.14
CA SER A 188 24.35 34.85 -27.74
C SER A 188 23.47 34.02 -26.78
N GLY A 189 23.91 33.55 -25.61
CA GLY A 189 25.06 33.91 -24.78
C GLY A 189 24.57 34.17 -23.35
N ALA A 190 24.70 33.21 -22.43
CA ALA A 190 24.58 33.45 -20.99
C ALA A 190 25.32 32.35 -20.18
N THR A 191 26.50 32.74 -19.70
CA THR A 191 27.38 32.01 -18.80
C THR A 191 26.90 32.22 -17.36
N GLY A 192 26.83 31.16 -16.53
CA GLY A 192 26.36 31.24 -15.16
C GLY A 192 26.90 30.14 -14.24
N ILE A 193 28.19 30.29 -13.88
CA ILE A 193 28.87 30.00 -12.60
C ILE A 193 28.42 28.78 -11.78
N ALA A 194 29.34 27.82 -11.64
CA ALA A 194 29.35 26.77 -10.64
C ALA A 194 29.62 27.33 -9.23
N GLY A 195 28.74 27.02 -8.28
CA GLY A 195 28.92 27.30 -6.85
C GLY A 195 29.08 26.02 -6.05
N THR A 196 30.30 25.81 -5.55
CA THR A 196 30.62 24.80 -4.53
C THR A 196 30.18 25.32 -3.16
N SER A 197 29.40 24.54 -2.39
CA SER A 197 29.17 24.86 -0.97
C SER A 197 29.34 23.63 -0.09
N THR A 198 30.39 23.69 0.72
CA THR A 198 30.70 22.80 1.83
C THR A 198 30.04 23.33 3.11
N GLY A 199 29.43 22.44 3.90
CA GLY A 199 29.35 22.58 5.36
C GLY A 199 28.02 23.03 5.99
N GLY A 200 27.39 22.10 6.73
CA GLY A 200 26.93 22.32 8.12
C GLY A 200 25.57 22.96 8.37
N SER A 201 24.62 22.16 8.87
CA SER A 201 23.90 22.34 10.16
C SER A 201 22.52 21.68 10.10
N VAL A 202 22.28 20.74 11.03
CA VAL A 202 21.00 20.10 11.29
C VAL A 202 20.10 21.09 12.04
N TYR A 203 18.93 21.41 11.50
CA TYR A 203 17.84 22.10 12.20
C TYR A 203 16.58 21.23 12.14
N LEU A 204 16.15 20.76 13.31
CA LEU A 204 14.83 20.15 13.54
C LEU A 204 13.77 21.26 13.50
N GLY A 205 13.01 21.31 12.40
CA GLY A 205 11.87 22.22 12.24
C GLY A 205 10.57 21.44 12.07
N THR A 206 9.59 21.71 12.93
CA THR A 206 8.22 21.17 12.85
C THR A 206 7.45 21.86 11.73
N VAL A 207 6.83 21.09 10.83
CA VAL A 207 6.00 21.62 9.73
C VAL A 207 4.51 21.45 10.09
N SER A 208 3.78 22.57 10.14
CA SER A 208 2.31 22.63 10.17
C SER A 208 1.79 22.84 8.74
N MET A 209 0.69 22.16 8.37
CA MET A 209 0.05 22.33 7.06
C MET A 209 -1.20 23.21 7.15
N PRO A 210 -1.42 24.14 6.19
CA PRO A 210 -2.67 24.87 6.02
C PRO A 210 -3.71 24.02 5.28
N GLY A 211 -4.98 24.20 5.67
CA GLY A 211 -6.12 23.43 5.18
C GLY A 211 -6.93 24.10 4.06
N ASP A 212 -7.82 23.28 3.51
CA ASP A 212 -9.00 23.53 2.66
C ASP A 212 -8.80 24.03 1.22
N ALA A 213 -9.43 23.32 0.27
CA ALA A 213 -10.68 23.76 -0.35
C ALA A 213 -11.07 22.82 -1.51
N ALA A 214 -12.28 22.25 -1.42
CA ALA A 214 -12.87 21.40 -2.45
C ALA A 214 -13.56 22.25 -3.55
N THR A 215 -13.39 21.87 -4.82
CA THR A 215 -14.30 22.27 -5.90
C THR A 215 -14.56 21.08 -6.82
N SER A 216 -15.85 20.74 -6.99
CA SER A 216 -16.35 19.62 -7.79
C SER A 216 -16.94 20.13 -9.11
N GLN A 217 -16.69 19.43 -10.22
CA GLN A 217 -17.56 19.44 -11.42
C GLN A 217 -17.58 18.05 -12.11
N PRO A 218 -18.64 17.73 -12.87
CA PRO A 218 -19.10 16.36 -13.10
C PRO A 218 -18.82 15.85 -14.52
N GLU A 219 -18.61 14.53 -14.70
CA GLU A 219 -18.62 13.92 -16.04
C GLU A 219 -19.42 12.62 -16.17
N LYS A 220 -19.97 12.53 -17.39
CA LYS A 220 -20.90 11.56 -17.99
C LYS A 220 -20.35 10.14 -18.04
N LYS A 221 -21.23 9.16 -17.78
CA LYS A 221 -20.95 7.73 -17.91
C LYS A 221 -21.56 7.15 -19.19
N ALA A 222 -20.74 6.43 -19.95
CA ALA A 222 -21.18 5.49 -20.98
C ALA A 222 -21.07 4.06 -20.44
N GLU A 223 -22.01 3.22 -20.87
CA GLU A 223 -22.36 1.90 -20.35
C GLU A 223 -21.61 0.80 -21.14
N TYR A 224 -20.97 -0.14 -20.45
CA TYR A 224 -20.42 -1.35 -21.05
C TYR A 224 -20.90 -2.60 -20.27
N LYS A 225 -21.52 -3.53 -21.01
CA LYS A 225 -21.89 -4.88 -20.57
C LYS A 225 -20.65 -5.76 -20.46
N ALA A 226 -20.54 -6.54 -19.39
CA ALA A 226 -19.56 -7.60 -19.21
C ALA A 226 -20.16 -8.96 -19.57
N GLU A 227 -19.47 -9.72 -20.41
CA GLU A 227 -19.77 -11.11 -20.74
C GLU A 227 -18.70 -12.01 -20.13
N THR A 228 -19.13 -13.08 -19.46
CA THR A 228 -18.29 -13.97 -18.65
C THR A 228 -17.79 -15.13 -19.51
N GLN A 229 -16.47 -15.36 -19.58
CA GLN A 229 -15.91 -16.59 -20.10
C GLN A 229 -15.18 -17.35 -18.97
N LYS A 230 -15.64 -18.59 -18.74
CA LYS A 230 -14.95 -19.64 -17.99
C LYS A 230 -13.79 -20.16 -18.83
N ALA A 231 -12.62 -20.33 -18.23
CA ALA A 231 -11.50 -21.06 -18.82
C ALA A 231 -11.24 -22.34 -18.02
N ASP A 232 -11.21 -23.45 -18.74
CA ASP A 232 -10.91 -24.80 -18.30
C ASP A 232 -9.46 -24.95 -17.83
N GLN A 233 -9.26 -25.72 -16.76
CA GLN A 233 -7.95 -26.15 -16.29
C GLN A 233 -7.57 -27.47 -16.97
N GLN A 234 -6.38 -27.50 -17.56
CA GLN A 234 -5.75 -28.70 -18.11
C GLN A 234 -4.57 -29.10 -17.20
N PRO A 235 -4.42 -30.38 -16.80
CA PRO A 235 -3.33 -30.80 -15.92
C PRO A 235 -2.02 -31.04 -16.68
N LEU A 236 -0.90 -30.63 -16.09
CA LEU A 236 0.47 -30.90 -16.57
C LEU A 236 0.96 -32.29 -16.12
N PRO A 237 1.84 -32.96 -16.90
CA PRO A 237 2.29 -34.30 -16.62
C PRO A 237 3.52 -34.36 -15.71
N ASN A 238 3.55 -35.48 -14.99
CA ASN A 238 4.59 -36.08 -14.17
C ASN A 238 6.01 -36.02 -14.81
N GLN A 239 7.01 -35.57 -14.06
CA GLN A 239 8.43 -35.73 -14.41
C GLN A 239 9.13 -36.60 -13.36
N GLU A 240 9.67 -37.72 -13.86
CA GLU A 240 10.44 -38.72 -13.14
C GLU A 240 11.80 -38.22 -12.67
N ALA A 241 12.27 -38.93 -11.65
CA ALA A 241 13.53 -38.77 -10.94
C ALA A 241 14.76 -39.04 -11.81
N VAL A 242 15.85 -38.35 -11.50
CA VAL A 242 17.20 -38.76 -11.85
C VAL A 242 18.07 -38.66 -10.59
N ASP A 243 18.57 -39.83 -10.16
CA ASP A 243 19.63 -40.02 -9.18
C ASP A 243 20.97 -39.50 -9.75
N GLU A 244 21.73 -38.71 -8.99
CA GLU A 244 23.20 -38.70 -9.16
C GLU A 244 23.97 -38.32 -7.87
N GLN A 245 24.53 -39.36 -7.26
CA GLN A 245 25.83 -39.48 -6.58
C GLN A 245 26.44 -38.30 -5.78
N ALA A 246 26.34 -38.49 -4.46
CA ALA A 246 27.42 -38.50 -3.46
C ALA A 246 28.78 -37.82 -3.80
N ARG A 247 29.07 -36.72 -3.08
CA ARG A 247 30.41 -36.46 -2.56
C ARG A 247 30.37 -36.09 -1.07
N ASP A 248 31.02 -36.96 -0.33
CA ASP A 248 31.45 -36.88 1.06
C ASP A 248 32.28 -35.61 1.33
N ARG A 249 31.83 -34.78 2.27
CA ARG A 249 32.66 -33.78 2.98
C ARG A 249 31.97 -33.30 4.26
N GLY A 250 32.60 -33.62 5.39
CA GLY A 250 32.63 -32.76 6.57
C GLY A 250 31.42 -32.86 7.49
N LYS A 251 31.59 -33.64 8.55
CA LYS A 251 30.69 -33.76 9.70
C LYS A 251 30.58 -32.41 10.43
N ALA A 252 29.67 -31.55 9.99
CA ALA A 252 29.12 -30.47 10.78
C ALA A 252 27.97 -31.04 11.62
N GLU A 253 27.99 -30.71 12.91
CA GLU A 253 26.92 -31.01 13.86
C GLU A 253 25.59 -30.46 13.29
N PRO A 254 24.53 -31.28 13.19
CA PRO A 254 23.33 -30.88 12.47
C PRO A 254 22.62 -29.79 13.27
N GLU A 255 22.71 -28.55 12.77
CA GLU A 255 21.76 -27.50 13.15
C GLU A 255 20.36 -28.03 12.85
N GLU A 256 19.63 -28.32 13.91
CA GLU A 256 18.24 -28.75 13.89
C GLU A 256 17.43 -27.68 13.16
N LYS A 257 17.15 -27.92 11.88
CA LYS A 257 16.29 -27.06 11.05
C LYS A 257 14.92 -26.96 11.71
N LYS A 258 14.71 -25.92 12.51
CA LYS A 258 13.39 -25.57 13.03
C LYS A 258 12.47 -25.37 11.83
N ALA A 259 11.39 -26.14 11.80
CA ALA A 259 10.39 -26.06 10.75
C ALA A 259 9.85 -24.62 10.63
N PRO A 260 9.48 -24.15 9.42
CA PRO A 260 8.90 -22.83 9.23
C PRO A 260 7.65 -22.68 10.11
N VAL A 261 7.66 -21.70 11.00
CA VAL A 261 6.46 -21.34 11.79
C VAL A 261 5.49 -20.63 10.85
N GLU A 262 4.33 -21.24 10.63
CA GLU A 262 3.26 -20.70 9.79
C GLU A 262 2.73 -19.39 10.41
N LYS A 263 2.80 -18.28 9.66
CA LYS A 263 2.31 -16.99 10.13
C LYS A 263 0.79 -16.95 10.05
N LYS A 264 0.13 -16.56 11.13
CA LYS A 264 -1.34 -16.43 11.18
C LYS A 264 -1.75 -14.96 11.07
N ASP A 265 -2.46 -14.59 10.02
CA ASP A 265 -3.05 -13.26 9.87
C ASP A 265 -4.53 -13.28 10.23
N ILE A 266 -4.91 -12.52 11.26
CA ILE A 266 -6.29 -12.40 11.75
C ILE A 266 -6.83 -11.04 11.32
N VAL A 267 -7.91 -11.04 10.51
CA VAL A 267 -8.59 -9.81 10.08
C VAL A 267 -10.01 -9.80 10.60
N TYR A 268 -10.34 -8.84 11.46
CA TYR A 268 -11.71 -8.66 11.93
C TYR A 268 -12.54 -7.88 10.91
N PRO A 269 -13.79 -8.29 10.63
CA PRO A 269 -14.68 -7.57 9.71
C PRO A 269 -15.11 -6.23 10.31
N SER A 270 -15.05 -5.15 9.51
CA SER A 270 -15.57 -3.84 9.91
C SER A 270 -17.10 -3.84 9.94
N VAL A 271 -17.69 -2.85 10.61
CA VAL A 271 -19.15 -2.66 10.60
C VAL A 271 -19.65 -2.38 9.17
N SER A 272 -18.93 -1.57 8.39
CA SER A 272 -19.26 -1.32 6.98
C SER A 272 -19.26 -2.61 6.14
N GLU A 273 -18.31 -3.51 6.38
CA GLU A 273 -18.23 -4.81 5.71
C GLU A 273 -19.37 -5.74 6.13
N LYS A 274 -19.75 -5.73 7.43
CA LYS A 274 -20.93 -6.47 7.91
C LYS A 274 -22.22 -5.98 7.27
N ILE A 275 -22.37 -4.66 7.08
CA ILE A 275 -23.53 -4.08 6.38
C ILE A 275 -23.52 -4.51 4.91
N ARG A 276 -22.36 -4.42 4.24
CA ARG A 276 -22.17 -4.80 2.83
C ARG A 276 -22.53 -6.26 2.56
N THR A 277 -22.15 -7.15 3.48
CA THR A 277 -22.34 -8.60 3.35
C THR A 277 -23.69 -9.08 3.87
N SER A 278 -24.48 -8.22 4.52
CA SER A 278 -25.82 -8.55 4.99
C SER A 278 -26.78 -8.75 3.83
N SER A 279 -27.34 -9.95 3.71
CA SER A 279 -28.34 -10.30 2.69
C SER A 279 -29.77 -9.92 3.10
N GLU A 280 -29.98 -9.60 4.37
CA GLU A 280 -31.28 -9.28 4.91
C GLU A 280 -31.68 -7.84 4.63
N LYS A 281 -33.00 -7.59 4.54
CA LYS A 281 -33.52 -6.23 4.47
C LYS A 281 -33.10 -5.47 5.73
N LEU A 282 -32.24 -4.47 5.56
CA LEU A 282 -31.74 -3.61 6.63
C LEU A 282 -32.90 -2.80 7.23
N THR A 283 -33.28 -3.12 8.46
CA THR A 283 -34.12 -2.27 9.31
C THR A 283 -33.22 -1.42 10.19
N MET A 284 -33.78 -0.37 10.81
CA MET A 284 -33.05 0.47 11.77
C MET A 284 -32.43 -0.38 12.89
N GLU A 285 -33.23 -1.26 13.50
CA GLU A 285 -32.79 -2.14 14.59
C GLU A 285 -31.61 -3.01 14.18
N LYS A 286 -31.71 -3.68 13.03
CA LYS A 286 -30.65 -4.54 12.51
C LYS A 286 -29.39 -3.75 12.18
N LEU A 287 -29.54 -2.57 11.58
CA LEU A 287 -28.41 -1.73 11.23
C LEU A 287 -27.67 -1.24 12.47
N LEU A 288 -28.39 -0.82 13.51
CA LEU A 288 -27.79 -0.37 14.77
C LEU A 288 -27.17 -1.52 15.56
N ALA A 289 -27.78 -2.72 15.54
CA ALA A 289 -27.20 -3.92 16.16
C ALA A 289 -25.83 -4.29 15.57
N LEU A 290 -25.55 -3.97 14.30
CA LEU A 290 -24.23 -4.23 13.70
C LEU A 290 -23.11 -3.36 14.29
N PHE A 291 -23.45 -2.23 14.93
CA PHE A 291 -22.51 -1.36 15.63
C PHE A 291 -22.23 -1.80 17.07
N GLU A 292 -23.02 -2.71 17.63
CA GLU A 292 -22.74 -3.29 18.93
C GLU A 292 -21.54 -4.22 18.82
N LEU A 293 -20.40 -3.82 19.42
CA LEU A 293 -19.23 -4.68 19.49
C LEU A 293 -19.54 -5.89 20.39
N SER A 294 -19.29 -7.09 19.87
CA SER A 294 -19.39 -8.30 20.68
C SER A 294 -18.41 -8.21 21.87
N THR A 295 -18.92 -8.51 23.06
CA THR A 295 -18.12 -8.56 24.30
C THR A 295 -17.06 -9.66 24.28
N GLU A 296 -17.14 -10.58 23.30
CA GLU A 296 -16.20 -11.69 23.11
C GLU A 296 -14.95 -11.27 22.33
N LEU A 297 -14.95 -10.09 21.70
CA LEU A 297 -13.79 -9.62 20.95
C LEU A 297 -12.63 -9.29 21.90
N PRO A 298 -11.38 -9.55 21.49
CA PRO A 298 -10.20 -9.20 22.29
C PRO A 298 -9.89 -7.70 22.25
N TYR A 299 -10.86 -6.86 21.90
CA TYR A 299 -10.70 -5.43 21.88
C TYR A 299 -12.02 -4.70 22.13
N SER A 300 -11.92 -3.49 22.65
CA SER A 300 -13.06 -2.58 22.82
C SER A 300 -12.67 -1.17 22.37
N GLN A 301 -13.68 -0.41 21.93
CA GLN A 301 -13.52 0.98 21.48
C GLN A 301 -14.39 1.90 22.32
N ALA A 302 -13.82 3.03 22.77
CA ALA A 302 -14.53 4.09 23.48
C ALA A 302 -14.20 5.46 22.87
N PRO A 303 -15.20 6.24 22.43
CA PRO A 303 -16.62 5.86 22.31
C PRO A 303 -16.82 4.79 21.21
N GLY A 304 -17.95 4.07 21.26
CA GLY A 304 -18.23 2.95 20.35
C GLY A 304 -18.32 3.35 18.87
N VAL A 305 -18.63 4.62 18.60
CA VAL A 305 -18.56 5.25 17.28
C VAL A 305 -17.92 6.62 17.43
N VAL A 306 -16.95 6.95 16.57
CA VAL A 306 -16.30 8.27 16.54
C VAL A 306 -16.58 8.97 15.21
N LEU A 307 -16.87 10.27 15.28
CA LEU A 307 -16.91 11.11 14.09
C LEU A 307 -15.48 11.54 13.72
N SER A 308 -15.08 11.32 12.47
CA SER A 308 -13.75 11.65 11.97
C SER A 308 -13.63 13.13 11.60
N ASP A 309 -13.90 14.00 12.57
CA ASP A 309 -13.82 15.46 12.46
C ASP A 309 -12.38 16.01 12.53
N GLY A 310 -11.37 15.13 12.58
CA GLY A 310 -9.96 15.46 12.73
C GLY A 310 -9.58 16.02 14.12
N LYS A 311 -10.49 15.96 15.11
CA LYS A 311 -10.30 16.50 16.47
C LYS A 311 -10.63 15.50 17.56
N THR A 312 -11.66 14.68 17.36
CA THR A 312 -12.16 13.71 18.32
C THR A 312 -11.27 12.47 18.32
N SER A 313 -10.62 12.18 19.46
CA SER A 313 -9.83 10.97 19.64
C SER A 313 -10.71 9.76 19.95
N VAL A 314 -10.17 8.58 19.66
CA VAL A 314 -10.73 7.29 19.99
C VAL A 314 -9.76 6.52 20.88
N ARG A 315 -10.29 5.87 21.92
CA ARG A 315 -9.53 4.96 22.77
C ARG A 315 -9.86 3.52 22.40
N LEU A 316 -8.84 2.74 22.09
CA LEU A 316 -8.93 1.29 21.94
C LEU A 316 -8.27 0.61 23.13
N THR A 317 -8.93 -0.41 23.66
CA THR A 317 -8.35 -1.34 24.63
C THR A 317 -8.19 -2.68 23.93
N VAL A 318 -6.98 -3.22 23.86
CA VAL A 318 -6.68 -4.48 23.15
C VAL A 318 -6.08 -5.50 24.11
N ARG A 319 -6.69 -6.67 24.18
CA ARG A 319 -6.25 -7.84 24.93
C ARG A 319 -5.54 -8.80 24.01
N LEU A 320 -4.23 -8.61 23.89
CA LEU A 320 -3.35 -9.65 23.34
C LEU A 320 -3.22 -10.67 24.46
N GLY A 321 -3.57 -11.94 24.24
CA GLY A 321 -3.60 -12.96 25.30
C GLY A 321 -2.24 -13.18 25.99
N GLU A 322 -2.05 -14.31 26.66
CA GLU A 322 -0.76 -14.67 27.28
C GLU A 322 0.31 -15.02 26.23
N SER A 323 0.54 -14.16 25.23
CA SER A 323 1.72 -14.18 24.36
C SER A 323 2.92 -13.72 25.19
N GLY A 324 3.30 -14.56 26.15
CA GLY A 324 4.36 -14.31 27.10
C GLY A 324 5.67 -14.10 26.36
N LYS A 325 6.17 -12.86 26.44
CA LYS A 325 7.51 -12.35 26.04
C LYS A 325 7.59 -11.58 24.72
N GLU A 326 6.61 -11.64 23.84
CA GLU A 326 6.67 -10.88 22.58
C GLU A 326 6.27 -9.41 22.81
N THR A 327 7.07 -8.47 22.29
CA THR A 327 6.73 -7.05 22.29
C THR A 327 5.93 -6.73 21.04
N PRO A 328 4.62 -6.44 21.13
CA PRO A 328 3.81 -6.14 19.96
C PRO A 328 4.23 -4.81 19.31
N SER A 329 4.13 -4.77 17.99
CA SER A 329 4.25 -3.54 17.20
C SER A 329 2.87 -3.06 16.76
N PHE A 330 2.62 -1.76 16.82
CA PHE A 330 1.32 -1.16 16.50
C PHE A 330 1.46 -0.20 15.31
N ALA A 331 0.58 -0.35 14.32
CA ALA A 331 0.48 0.56 13.18
C ALA A 331 -0.98 0.99 12.97
N LEU A 332 -1.20 2.27 12.67
CA LEU A 332 -2.53 2.81 12.38
C LEU A 332 -2.67 3.17 10.90
N LYS A 333 -3.81 2.83 10.31
CA LYS A 333 -4.23 3.24 8.96
C LYS A 333 -5.34 4.29 9.08
N HIS A 334 -5.17 5.41 8.37
CA HIS A 334 -6.10 6.56 8.40
C HIS A 334 -6.39 7.12 9.81
N ALA A 335 -5.43 6.99 10.72
CA ALA A 335 -5.46 7.61 12.03
C ALA A 335 -4.04 7.93 12.50
N LYS A 336 -3.90 8.93 13.37
CA LYS A 336 -2.64 9.31 14.01
C LYS A 336 -2.59 8.73 15.43
N LEU A 337 -1.48 8.11 15.81
CA LEU A 337 -1.26 7.67 17.20
C LEU A 337 -1.06 8.88 18.11
N LEU A 338 -1.83 8.97 19.19
CA LEU A 338 -1.71 10.00 20.23
C LEU A 338 -1.00 9.45 21.48
N SER A 339 -1.42 8.27 21.93
CA SER A 339 -0.86 7.62 23.12
C SER A 339 -0.87 6.10 22.97
N LEU A 340 0.13 5.44 23.55
CA LEU A 340 0.23 3.99 23.62
C LEU A 340 0.73 3.62 25.02
N GLN A 341 -0.08 2.90 25.78
CA GLN A 341 0.24 2.50 27.15
C GLN A 341 -0.14 1.04 27.37
N GLN A 342 0.66 0.32 28.16
CA GLN A 342 0.31 -1.00 28.64
C GLN A 342 -0.32 -0.87 30.02
N GLY A 343 -1.55 -1.37 30.18
CA GLY A 343 -2.27 -1.42 31.44
C GLY A 343 -1.79 -2.57 32.34
N GLU A 344 -2.18 -2.51 33.62
CA GLU A 344 -1.76 -3.47 34.66
C GLU A 344 -2.18 -4.92 34.36
N GLY A 345 -3.27 -5.11 33.61
CA GLY A 345 -3.78 -6.42 33.19
C GLY A 345 -3.17 -6.96 31.90
N GLY A 346 -2.10 -6.35 31.37
CA GLY A 346 -1.52 -6.71 30.08
C GLY A 346 -2.32 -6.20 28.87
N GLU A 347 -3.39 -5.44 29.11
CA GLU A 347 -4.18 -4.78 28.07
C GLU A 347 -3.39 -3.60 27.49
N TRP A 348 -3.50 -3.36 26.19
CA TRP A 348 -2.94 -2.19 25.55
C TRP A 348 -3.99 -1.11 25.40
N LEU A 349 -3.71 0.08 25.94
CA LEU A 349 -4.52 1.28 25.80
C LEU A 349 -3.91 2.14 24.70
N ILE A 350 -4.60 2.21 23.56
CA ILE A 350 -4.19 2.96 22.38
C ILE A 350 -5.14 4.13 22.21
N GLU A 351 -4.61 5.36 22.19
CA GLU A 351 -5.38 6.54 21.82
C GLU A 351 -4.98 6.99 20.42
N ALA A 352 -5.97 7.11 19.54
CA ALA A 352 -5.77 7.45 18.14
C ALA A 352 -6.68 8.61 17.72
N LEU A 353 -6.24 9.40 16.75
CA LEU A 353 -7.00 10.47 16.12
C LEU A 353 -7.31 10.09 14.67
N PRO A 354 -8.56 9.73 14.32
CA PRO A 354 -8.94 9.44 12.95
C PRO A 354 -8.65 10.61 12.00
N ALA A 355 -8.27 10.31 10.75
CA ALA A 355 -8.07 11.32 9.71
C ALA A 355 -9.40 12.01 9.37
N LEU A 356 -9.34 13.31 9.07
CA LEU A 356 -10.53 14.10 8.74
C LEU A 356 -11.31 13.47 7.57
N ASN A 357 -12.63 13.35 7.73
CA ASN A 357 -13.58 12.81 6.74
C ASN A 357 -13.30 11.36 6.30
N THR A 358 -12.70 10.52 7.16
CA THR A 358 -12.55 9.10 6.86
C THR A 358 -13.74 8.27 7.38
N ASN A 359 -14.17 7.28 6.62
CA ASN A 359 -15.14 6.25 7.03
C ASN A 359 -14.46 4.93 7.40
N GLU A 360 -13.14 4.85 7.19
CA GLU A 360 -12.33 3.67 7.48
C GLU A 360 -11.07 4.07 8.23
N ALA A 361 -10.83 3.40 9.35
CA ALA A 361 -9.55 3.42 10.05
C ALA A 361 -9.29 2.03 10.62
N ALA A 362 -8.02 1.67 10.83
CA ALA A 362 -7.67 0.36 11.36
C ALA A 362 -6.40 0.41 12.19
N LEU A 363 -6.35 -0.40 13.23
CA LEU A 363 -5.16 -0.74 14.01
C LEU A 363 -4.65 -2.10 13.54
N THR A 364 -3.37 -2.16 13.17
CA THR A 364 -2.66 -3.41 12.92
C THR A 364 -1.72 -3.66 14.10
N VAL A 365 -1.85 -4.83 14.72
CA VAL A 365 -0.96 -5.33 15.76
C VAL A 365 -0.11 -6.44 15.17
N SER A 366 1.19 -6.25 15.13
CA SER A 366 2.14 -7.25 14.65
C SER A 366 2.86 -7.90 15.83
N LEU A 367 2.77 -9.22 15.89
CA LEU A 367 3.50 -10.13 16.77
C LEU A 367 4.55 -10.87 15.92
N GLU A 368 5.45 -11.66 16.52
CA GLU A 368 6.57 -12.28 15.80
C GLU A 368 6.08 -13.23 14.69
N ALA A 369 5.02 -13.98 14.98
CA ALA A 369 4.43 -14.98 14.08
C ALA A 369 3.00 -14.66 13.61
N SER A 370 2.42 -13.51 14.00
CA SER A 370 1.04 -13.19 13.61
C SER A 370 0.79 -11.70 13.44
N SER A 371 -0.20 -11.35 12.62
CA SER A 371 -0.68 -9.99 12.45
C SER A 371 -2.18 -9.93 12.69
N ILE A 372 -2.63 -8.98 13.48
CA ILE A 372 -4.04 -8.79 13.82
C ILE A 372 -4.48 -7.42 13.31
N ARG A 373 -5.48 -7.39 12.43
CA ARG A 373 -6.07 -6.14 11.92
C ARG A 373 -7.44 -5.89 12.56
N ILE A 374 -7.52 -4.82 13.34
CA ILE A 374 -8.69 -4.38 14.10
C ILE A 374 -9.25 -3.12 13.42
N PRO A 375 -10.45 -3.17 12.81
CA PRO A 375 -11.09 -1.98 12.27
C PRO A 375 -11.58 -1.06 13.39
N LEU A 376 -11.43 0.26 13.20
CA LEU A 376 -12.03 1.27 14.06
C LEU A 376 -13.41 1.65 13.49
N THR A 377 -14.39 1.84 14.37
CA THR A 377 -15.73 2.29 13.98
C THR A 377 -15.75 3.82 13.94
N VAL A 378 -15.46 4.37 12.75
CA VAL A 378 -15.36 5.82 12.47
C VAL A 378 -16.20 6.22 11.27
N ALA A 379 -16.83 7.40 11.31
CA ALA A 379 -17.59 7.92 10.17
C ALA A 379 -17.35 9.41 9.98
N GLN A 380 -17.39 9.88 8.74
CA GLN A 380 -17.33 11.30 8.44
C GLN A 380 -18.51 12.04 9.07
N PRO A 381 -18.29 13.26 9.60
CA PRO A 381 -19.37 14.06 10.15
C PRO A 381 -20.33 14.51 9.05
N LEU A 382 -21.64 14.37 9.30
CA LEU A 382 -22.66 14.90 8.41
C LEU A 382 -22.89 16.39 8.62
N ASN A 383 -23.02 17.12 7.52
CA ASN A 383 -23.45 18.51 7.53
C ASN A 383 -24.93 18.62 7.13
N ALA A 384 -25.54 19.78 7.41
CA ALA A 384 -26.95 20.04 7.09
C ALA A 384 -27.26 19.90 5.59
N ARG A 385 -26.28 20.13 4.70
CA ARG A 385 -26.45 19.99 3.25
C ARG A 385 -26.57 18.52 2.84
N SER A 386 -25.77 17.63 3.41
CA SER A 386 -25.82 16.18 3.15
C SER A 386 -27.13 15.54 3.62
N LEU A 387 -27.75 16.06 4.68
CA LEU A 387 -29.03 15.57 5.20
C LEU A 387 -30.25 16.00 4.38
N GLY A 388 -30.11 17.01 3.51
CA GLY A 388 -31.20 17.51 2.68
C GLY A 388 -32.44 17.87 3.50
N ASP A 389 -33.56 17.26 3.17
CA ASP A 389 -34.86 17.49 3.80
C ASP A 389 -35.04 16.76 5.14
N LEU A 390 -34.20 15.78 5.49
CA LEU A 390 -34.24 15.16 6.82
C LEU A 390 -33.94 16.17 7.91
N LYS A 391 -33.04 17.13 7.63
CA LYS A 391 -32.55 18.24 8.50
C LYS A 391 -31.92 17.82 9.84
N VAL A 392 -32.38 16.74 10.46
CA VAL A 392 -32.02 16.23 11.77
C VAL A 392 -32.00 14.69 11.72
N LEU A 393 -30.98 14.10 12.34
CA LEU A 393 -30.91 12.66 12.58
C LEU A 393 -31.74 12.31 13.81
N SER A 394 -32.81 11.55 13.62
CA SER A 394 -33.75 11.16 14.67
C SER A 394 -34.38 9.81 14.36
N GLU A 395 -34.98 9.18 15.37
CA GLU A 395 -35.76 7.95 15.21
C GLU A 395 -36.89 8.10 14.17
N ARG A 396 -37.42 9.32 14.01
CA ARG A 396 -38.49 9.61 13.02
C ARG A 396 -37.96 9.71 11.60
N THR A 397 -36.73 10.17 11.43
CA THR A 397 -36.11 10.37 10.11
C THR A 397 -35.36 9.12 9.62
N PHE A 398 -35.02 8.19 10.51
CA PHE A 398 -34.36 6.94 10.17
C PHE A 398 -35.17 6.05 9.18
N PRO A 399 -36.48 5.80 9.41
CA PRO A 399 -37.26 5.00 8.48
C PRO A 399 -37.37 5.65 7.10
N LEU A 400 -37.56 6.98 7.07
CA LEU A 400 -37.61 7.76 5.83
C LEU A 400 -36.32 7.59 5.03
N PHE A 401 -35.16 7.70 5.69
CA PHE A 401 -33.86 7.48 5.08
C PHE A 401 -33.70 6.08 4.47
N LEU A 402 -34.19 5.04 5.14
CA LEU A 402 -34.11 3.66 4.63
C LEU A 402 -35.06 3.41 3.44
N THR A 403 -36.23 4.06 3.42
CA THR A 403 -37.24 3.85 2.36
C THR A 403 -37.03 4.77 1.15
N GLU A 404 -36.62 6.02 1.36
CA GLU A 404 -36.54 7.04 0.33
C GLU A 404 -35.15 7.11 -0.30
N ARG A 405 -34.77 6.07 -1.06
CA ARG A 405 -33.43 6.00 -1.70
C ARG A 405 -33.27 6.87 -2.96
N GLY A 406 -34.35 7.41 -3.51
CA GLY A 406 -34.34 8.12 -4.80
C GLY A 406 -34.26 7.17 -5.99
N THR A 407 -33.74 7.66 -7.11
CA THR A 407 -33.48 6.84 -8.31
C THR A 407 -31.97 6.58 -8.47
N LYS A 408 -31.57 5.75 -9.44
CA LYS A 408 -30.15 5.52 -9.71
C LYS A 408 -29.45 6.77 -10.24
N GLU A 409 -30.19 7.63 -10.94
CA GLU A 409 -29.71 8.85 -11.58
C GLU A 409 -29.77 10.06 -10.65
N ALA A 410 -30.64 10.01 -9.64
CA ALA A 410 -30.79 11.02 -8.61
C ALA A 410 -30.97 10.32 -7.24
N PRO A 411 -29.89 9.72 -6.71
CA PRO A 411 -29.94 9.09 -5.39
C PRO A 411 -30.28 10.15 -4.35
N ARG A 412 -31.19 9.80 -3.43
CA ARG A 412 -31.45 10.62 -2.26
C ARG A 412 -30.50 10.19 -1.15
N TYR A 413 -30.00 11.18 -0.42
CA TYR A 413 -29.10 10.98 0.71
C TYR A 413 -27.82 10.23 0.33
N ASP A 414 -27.19 10.62 -0.77
CA ASP A 414 -25.78 10.29 -1.06
C ASP A 414 -24.90 11.06 -0.05
N LEU A 415 -24.52 10.39 1.03
CA LEU A 415 -23.85 10.98 2.18
C LEU A 415 -22.34 11.06 1.99
N ASN A 416 -21.77 10.20 1.14
CA ASN A 416 -20.34 10.21 0.81
C ASN A 416 -20.01 11.03 -0.45
N GLY A 417 -21.01 11.42 -1.23
CA GLY A 417 -20.88 12.23 -2.44
C GLY A 417 -20.36 11.47 -3.66
N ASP A 418 -20.48 10.14 -3.70
CA ASP A 418 -19.97 9.30 -4.78
C ASP A 418 -20.93 9.12 -5.96
N GLY A 419 -22.10 9.79 -5.90
CA GLY A 419 -23.15 9.75 -6.90
C GLY A 419 -24.00 8.49 -6.82
N LYS A 420 -23.92 7.71 -5.73
CA LYS A 420 -24.73 6.51 -5.52
C LYS A 420 -25.36 6.55 -4.14
N ARG A 421 -26.31 5.65 -3.97
CA ARG A 421 -26.89 5.33 -2.68
C ARG A 421 -26.62 3.87 -2.35
N ASP A 422 -25.66 3.61 -1.48
CA ASP A 422 -25.21 2.25 -1.16
C ASP A 422 -25.04 1.97 0.35
N TYR A 423 -24.36 0.87 0.68
CA TYR A 423 -24.16 0.41 2.05
C TYR A 423 -23.28 1.37 2.87
N LEU A 424 -22.42 2.16 2.21
CA LEU A 424 -21.56 3.13 2.87
C LEU A 424 -22.38 4.32 3.36
N ASP A 425 -23.42 4.74 2.63
CA ASP A 425 -24.36 5.76 3.12
C ASP A 425 -25.16 5.25 4.32
N ASP A 426 -25.63 4.00 4.26
CA ASP A 426 -26.34 3.38 5.39
C ASP A 426 -25.43 3.35 6.64
N TYR A 427 -24.14 3.00 6.46
CA TYR A 427 -23.13 3.05 7.52
C TYR A 427 -22.93 4.47 8.07
N ILE A 428 -22.68 5.48 7.22
CA ILE A 428 -22.42 6.86 7.63
C ILE A 428 -23.61 7.41 8.43
N PHE A 429 -24.83 7.14 7.99
CA PHE A 429 -26.03 7.63 8.68
C PHE A 429 -26.22 7.00 10.05
N ALA A 430 -26.13 5.66 10.15
CA ALA A 430 -26.27 4.96 11.41
C ALA A 430 -25.18 5.37 12.40
N ALA A 431 -23.93 5.51 11.93
CA ALA A 431 -22.82 5.97 12.73
C ALA A 431 -23.04 7.40 13.28
N ASN A 432 -23.47 8.34 12.44
CA ASN A 432 -23.75 9.71 12.88
C ASN A 432 -24.95 9.78 13.84
N TYR A 433 -25.99 8.96 13.62
CA TYR A 433 -27.12 8.83 14.54
C TYR A 433 -26.65 8.37 15.93
N LEU A 434 -25.82 7.33 16.01
CA LEU A 434 -25.26 6.81 17.27
C LEU A 434 -24.32 7.82 17.94
N ALA A 435 -23.43 8.46 17.18
CA ALA A 435 -22.50 9.46 17.70
C ALA A 435 -23.22 10.71 18.25
N GLY A 436 -24.38 11.06 17.67
CA GLY A 436 -25.27 12.12 18.15
C GLY A 436 -26.07 11.79 19.42
N GLY A 437 -25.83 10.64 20.04
CA GLY A 437 -26.55 10.18 21.23
C GLY A 437 -27.86 9.44 20.92
N GLY A 438 -28.12 9.13 19.64
CA GLY A 438 -29.17 8.20 19.27
C GLY A 438 -28.91 6.84 19.90
N ARG A 439 -29.96 6.21 20.41
CA ARG A 439 -29.86 4.87 21.01
C ARG A 439 -30.30 3.82 20.00
N ALA A 440 -29.63 2.67 20.01
CA ALA A 440 -30.24 1.48 19.45
C ALA A 440 -31.57 1.25 20.20
N PRO A 441 -32.68 1.04 19.49
CA PRO A 441 -33.87 0.50 20.15
C PRO A 441 -33.42 -0.79 20.83
N LEU A 442 -33.62 -0.86 22.15
CA LEU A 442 -33.36 -2.10 22.88
C LEU A 442 -34.12 -3.20 22.15
N PRO A 443 -33.50 -4.35 21.80
CA PRO A 443 -34.22 -5.47 21.23
C PRO A 443 -35.32 -5.81 22.23
N ASP A 444 -36.55 -5.44 21.88
CA ASP A 444 -37.54 -5.13 22.90
C ASP A 444 -37.81 -6.37 23.74
N ARG A 445 -38.02 -6.14 25.04
CA ARG A 445 -38.96 -6.96 25.80
C ARG A 445 -40.13 -7.20 24.87
N LEU A 446 -40.30 -8.45 24.43
CA LEU A 446 -41.51 -8.88 23.74
C LEU A 446 -42.68 -8.16 24.40
N PRO A 447 -43.57 -7.48 23.64
CA PRO A 447 -44.72 -6.82 24.24
C PRO A 447 -45.34 -7.83 25.19
N ALA A 448 -45.46 -7.45 26.47
CA ALA A 448 -45.98 -8.36 27.49
C ALA A 448 -47.22 -9.03 26.87
N PRO A 449 -47.26 -10.38 26.80
CA PRO A 449 -48.28 -11.09 26.05
C PRO A 449 -49.61 -10.46 26.40
N ALA A 450 -50.35 -10.02 25.38
CA ALA A 450 -51.62 -9.32 25.56
C ALA A 450 -52.39 -10.05 26.65
N ALA A 451 -52.66 -9.36 27.76
CA ALA A 451 -53.33 -9.97 28.90
C ALA A 451 -54.56 -10.71 28.34
N PRO A 452 -54.73 -12.01 28.64
CA PRO A 452 -55.79 -12.81 28.03
C PRO A 452 -57.09 -12.05 28.20
N ALA A 453 -57.78 -11.83 27.08
CA ALA A 453 -59.04 -11.11 27.07
C ALA A 453 -59.96 -11.75 28.12
N VAL A 454 -60.24 -11.00 29.20
CA VAL A 454 -61.17 -11.45 30.22
C VAL A 454 -62.49 -11.72 29.51
N PRO A 455 -62.99 -12.96 29.48
CA PRO A 455 -64.26 -13.24 28.82
C PRO A 455 -65.32 -12.41 29.51
N LYS A 456 -65.99 -11.53 28.75
CA LYS A 456 -67.20 -10.87 29.21
C LYS A 456 -68.19 -11.98 29.57
N LYS A 457 -68.52 -12.09 30.86
CA LYS A 457 -69.60 -12.95 31.34
C LYS A 457 -70.90 -12.54 30.63
N PRO A 458 -71.73 -13.51 30.18
CA PRO A 458 -73.01 -13.23 29.56
C PRO A 458 -74.00 -12.54 30.51
#